data_AF-A0A661S1H0-F1
#
_entry.id   AF-A0A661S1H0-F1
#
_cell.length_a   1.000
_cell.length_b   1.000
_cell.length_c   1.000
_cell.angle_alpha   90.00
_cell.angle_beta   90.00
_cell.angle_gamma   90.00
#
_symmetry.space_group_name_H-M   'P 1'
#
loop_
_entity.id
_entity.type
_entity.pdbx_description
1 polymer ?
#
loop_
_entity_poly.entity_id
_entity_poly.type
_entity_poly.pdbx_seq_one_letter_code
_entity_poly.pdbx_strand_id
1 'polypeptide(L)'
;MDTQEKLKELEKEINALKDTFVKFEKNAAENKLAMVVFSGDLDKALAAFIIATGAIAMGMEVVLFFTFWGVPLLRKKQSPATSKDMFGKMFGAMLPKGASKSKLSKMDMGGMGTGMMKHLMKKKNVASLEEMIDLAAELEVKIYICEMSMDLMGFSRSEMIDYPDLG
;
A
#
# COMPACT_ATOMS: atom_id res chain seq x y z
N MET A 1 3.74 -45.94 36.33
CA MET A 1 2.99 -44.76 35.87
C MET A 1 1.60 -45.21 35.52
N ASP A 2 0.63 -44.77 36.32
CA ASP A 2 -0.77 -45.13 36.18
C ASP A 2 -1.36 -44.41 34.95
N THR A 3 -2.15 -45.11 34.13
CA THR A 3 -2.74 -44.59 32.89
C THR A 3 -3.60 -43.34 33.16
N GLN A 4 -4.20 -43.26 34.35
CA GLN A 4 -4.97 -42.12 34.86
C GLN A 4 -4.13 -40.83 35.01
N GLU A 5 -2.87 -40.97 35.40
CA GLU A 5 -1.97 -39.84 35.64
C GLU A 5 -1.50 -39.22 34.31
N LYS A 6 -1.18 -40.09 33.33
CA LYS A 6 -0.88 -39.67 31.95
C LYS A 6 -2.05 -38.97 31.27
N LEU A 7 -3.28 -39.44 31.50
CA LEU A 7 -4.49 -38.81 30.95
C LEU A 7 -4.67 -37.38 31.48
N LYS A 8 -4.44 -37.15 32.78
CA LYS A 8 -4.51 -35.81 33.39
C LYS A 8 -3.42 -34.87 32.90
N GLU A 9 -2.19 -35.37 32.70
CA GLU A 9 -1.12 -34.59 32.08
C GLU A 9 -1.45 -34.20 30.65
N LEU A 10 -1.95 -35.15 29.84
CA LEU A 10 -2.39 -34.88 28.47
C LEU A 10 -3.52 -33.85 28.41
N GLU A 11 -4.52 -33.94 29.30
CA GLU A 11 -5.59 -32.94 29.37
C GLU A 11 -5.06 -31.55 29.70
N LYS A 12 -4.08 -31.46 30.61
CA LYS A 12 -3.44 -30.20 30.98
C LYS A 12 -2.65 -29.60 29.82
N GLU A 13 -1.90 -30.42 29.08
CA GLU A 13 -1.17 -29.99 27.88
C GLU A 13 -2.10 -29.56 26.76
N ILE A 14 -3.18 -30.31 26.50
CA ILE A 14 -4.19 -29.96 25.49
C ILE A 14 -4.87 -28.63 25.84
N ASN A 15 -5.19 -28.40 27.12
CA ASN A 15 -5.80 -27.13 27.54
C ASN A 15 -4.82 -25.95 27.44
N ALA A 16 -3.55 -26.15 27.81
CA ALA A 16 -2.52 -25.11 27.63
C ALA A 16 -2.27 -24.79 26.15
N LEU A 17 -2.30 -25.81 25.28
CA LEU A 17 -2.19 -25.65 23.84
C LEU A 17 -3.41 -24.90 23.27
N LYS A 18 -4.63 -25.22 23.71
CA LYS A 18 -5.86 -24.50 23.34
C LYS A 18 -5.79 -23.04 23.76
N ASP A 19 -5.36 -22.74 24.99
CA ASP A 19 -5.22 -21.36 25.47
C ASP A 19 -4.18 -20.58 24.64
N THR A 20 -3.11 -21.25 24.22
CA THR A 20 -2.08 -20.67 23.35
C THR A 20 -2.64 -20.41 21.94
N PHE A 21 -3.42 -21.34 21.41
CA PHE A 21 -4.08 -21.20 20.10
C PHE A 21 -5.10 -20.05 20.09
N VAL A 22 -5.93 -19.95 21.13
CA VAL A 22 -6.88 -18.83 21.29
C VAL A 22 -6.16 -17.49 21.38
N LYS A 23 -5.03 -17.43 22.10
CA LYS A 23 -4.19 -16.21 22.14
C LYS A 23 -3.58 -15.90 20.77
N PHE A 24 -3.16 -16.92 20.02
CA PHE A 24 -2.60 -16.74 18.68
C PHE A 24 -3.64 -16.20 17.69
N GLU A 25 -4.85 -16.76 17.66
CA GLU A 25 -5.96 -16.24 16.83
C GLU A 25 -6.32 -14.80 17.20
N LYS A 26 -6.37 -14.48 18.50
CA LYS A 26 -6.69 -13.14 18.96
C LYS A 26 -5.60 -12.12 18.57
N ASN A 27 -4.32 -12.47 18.73
CA ASN A 27 -3.22 -11.59 18.33
C ASN A 27 -3.15 -11.40 16.80
N ALA A 28 -3.45 -12.44 16.02
CA ALA A 28 -3.55 -12.31 14.56
C ALA A 28 -4.67 -11.33 14.14
N ALA A 29 -5.78 -11.28 14.89
CA ALA A 29 -6.84 -10.31 14.66
C ALA A 29 -6.47 -8.86 15.03
N GLU A 30 -5.50 -8.66 15.94
CA GLU A 30 -5.04 -7.34 16.41
C GLU A 30 -3.82 -6.80 15.61
N ASN A 31 -3.12 -7.66 14.87
CA ASN A 31 -1.92 -7.29 14.10
C ASN A 31 -2.26 -6.59 12.79
N LYS A 32 -2.69 -5.32 12.88
CA LYS A 32 -3.03 -4.51 11.70
C LYS A 32 -2.15 -3.26 11.59
N LEU A 33 -1.75 -2.93 10.38
CA LEU A 33 -1.13 -1.65 10.05
C LEU A 33 -2.07 -0.87 9.13
N ALA A 34 -2.51 0.30 9.58
CA ALA A 34 -3.18 1.27 8.73
C ALA A 34 -2.29 2.50 8.54
N MET A 35 -2.06 2.91 7.30
CA MET A 35 -1.20 4.04 6.99
C MET A 35 -1.85 4.98 5.97
N VAL A 36 -1.77 6.28 6.26
CA VAL A 36 -2.22 7.33 5.36
C VAL A 36 -1.11 7.68 4.38
N VAL A 37 -1.38 7.53 3.09
CA VAL A 37 -0.49 7.92 1.99
C VAL A 37 -0.97 9.26 1.43
N PHE A 38 -0.51 10.34 2.08
CA PHE A 38 -0.85 11.72 1.71
C PHE A 38 0.07 12.29 0.62
N SER A 39 1.37 11.93 0.65
CA SER A 39 2.37 12.51 -0.25
C SER A 39 2.41 11.81 -1.60
N GLY A 40 2.60 12.57 -2.67
CA GLY A 40 2.81 12.07 -4.04
C GLY A 40 4.28 11.92 -4.46
N ASP A 41 5.20 12.08 -3.50
CA ASP A 41 6.65 12.02 -3.76
C ASP A 41 7.13 10.56 -3.86
N LEU A 42 8.04 10.30 -4.80
CA LEU A 42 8.57 8.97 -5.12
C LEU A 42 9.15 8.25 -3.89
N ASP A 43 10.05 8.90 -3.17
CA ASP A 43 10.76 8.35 -2.02
C ASP A 43 9.84 8.07 -0.83
N LYS A 44 8.85 8.93 -0.57
CA LYS A 44 7.86 8.71 0.49
C LYS A 44 6.89 7.60 0.14
N ALA A 45 6.45 7.53 -1.11
CA ALA A 45 5.60 6.44 -1.57
C ALA A 45 6.33 5.10 -1.54
N LEU A 46 7.60 5.05 -1.98
CA LEU A 46 8.43 3.86 -1.84
C LEU A 46 8.58 3.42 -0.38
N ALA A 47 8.84 4.37 0.53
CA ALA A 47 8.90 4.06 1.96
C ALA A 47 7.58 3.46 2.48
N ALA A 48 6.43 4.00 2.07
CA ALA A 48 5.12 3.47 2.44
C ALA A 48 4.94 2.02 1.98
N PHE A 49 5.28 1.70 0.72
CA PHE A 49 5.15 0.33 0.21
C PHE A 49 6.18 -0.64 0.81
N ILE A 50 7.40 -0.19 1.10
CA ILE A 50 8.41 -1.02 1.78
C ILE A 50 7.94 -1.39 3.19
N ILE A 51 7.38 -0.42 3.93
CA ILE A 51 6.82 -0.66 5.26
C ILE A 51 5.61 -1.60 5.16
N ALA A 52 4.72 -1.38 4.18
CA ALA A 52 3.53 -2.21 3.99
C ALA A 52 3.89 -3.67 3.70
N THR A 53 4.77 -3.92 2.72
CA THR A 53 5.20 -5.27 2.36
C THR A 53 5.98 -5.95 3.49
N GLY A 54 6.81 -5.20 4.21
CA GLY A 54 7.46 -5.69 5.42
C GLY A 54 6.46 -6.08 6.52
N ALA A 55 5.40 -5.30 6.73
CA ALA A 55 4.34 -5.60 7.68
C ALA A 55 3.55 -6.85 7.29
N ILE A 56 3.19 -7.02 6.00
CA ILE A 56 2.58 -8.26 5.49
C ILE A 56 3.51 -9.46 5.77
N ALA A 57 4.80 -9.34 5.50
CA ALA A 57 5.78 -10.41 5.75
C ALA A 57 5.90 -10.79 7.24
N MET A 58 5.54 -9.88 8.15
CA MET A 58 5.44 -10.14 9.59
C MET A 58 4.06 -10.68 10.02
N GLY A 59 3.19 -11.03 9.08
CA GLY A 59 1.86 -11.58 9.33
C GLY A 59 0.82 -10.53 9.74
N MET A 60 1.05 -9.26 9.43
CA MET A 60 0.08 -8.19 9.70
C MET A 60 -0.92 -8.03 8.55
N GLU A 61 -2.15 -7.65 8.84
CA GLU A 61 -3.08 -7.12 7.83
C GLU A 61 -2.73 -5.65 7.54
N VAL A 62 -2.60 -5.25 6.28
CA VAL A 62 -2.18 -3.88 5.92
C VAL A 62 -3.25 -3.14 5.13
N VAL A 63 -3.47 -1.88 5.51
CA VAL A 63 -4.33 -0.93 4.82
C VAL A 63 -3.54 0.33 4.47
N LEU A 64 -3.54 0.71 3.19
CA LEU A 64 -3.01 1.99 2.70
C LEU A 64 -4.17 2.89 2.25
N PHE A 65 -4.33 4.01 2.92
CA PHE A 65 -5.35 5.01 2.59
C PHE A 65 -4.74 6.18 1.83
N PHE A 66 -5.00 6.27 0.52
CA PHE A 66 -4.49 7.31 -0.36
C PHE A 66 -5.39 8.53 -0.34
N THR A 67 -4.81 9.69 -0.08
CA THR A 67 -5.54 10.96 0.01
C THR A 67 -4.67 12.10 -0.54
N PHE A 68 -5.30 13.21 -0.94
CA PHE A 68 -4.65 14.36 -1.55
C PHE A 68 -3.62 13.98 -2.63
N TRP A 69 -2.36 14.37 -2.46
CA TRP A 69 -1.29 14.21 -3.45
C TRP A 69 -0.86 12.76 -3.65
N GLY A 70 -1.24 11.85 -2.76
CA GLY A 70 -1.08 10.41 -2.95
C GLY A 70 -1.99 9.86 -4.03
N VAL A 71 -3.21 10.40 -4.18
CA VAL A 71 -4.22 9.90 -5.15
C VAL A 71 -3.68 9.85 -6.59
N PRO A 72 -2.98 10.89 -7.12
CA PRO A 72 -2.34 10.84 -8.43
C PRO A 72 -1.39 9.66 -8.69
N LEU A 73 -0.81 9.04 -7.65
CA LEU A 73 0.06 7.87 -7.80
C LEU A 73 -0.71 6.65 -8.32
N LEU A 74 -2.00 6.56 -8.01
CA LEU A 74 -2.89 5.48 -8.40
C LEU A 74 -3.61 5.76 -9.73
N ARG A 75 -3.24 6.79 -10.48
CA ARG A 75 -3.83 7.06 -11.81
C ARG A 75 -3.25 6.12 -12.88
N LYS A 76 -4.09 5.68 -13.81
CA LYS A 76 -3.63 4.94 -15.00
C LYS A 76 -2.73 5.83 -15.85
N LYS A 77 -1.63 5.24 -16.36
CA LYS A 77 -0.74 5.90 -17.34
C LYS A 77 -1.52 6.39 -18.56
N GLN A 78 -2.48 5.58 -19.01
CA GLN A 78 -3.44 5.92 -20.06
C GLN A 78 -4.83 5.86 -19.44
N SER A 79 -5.47 7.02 -19.31
CA SER A 79 -6.80 7.16 -18.73
C SER A 79 -7.80 7.55 -19.82
N PRO A 80 -9.05 7.07 -19.77
CA PRO A 80 -10.09 7.49 -20.70
C PRO A 80 -10.37 8.99 -20.59
N ALA A 81 -10.89 9.58 -21.67
CA ALA A 81 -11.37 10.95 -21.62
C ALA A 81 -12.63 11.02 -20.76
N THR A 82 -12.60 11.81 -19.70
CA THR A 82 -13.72 11.97 -18.76
C THR A 82 -14.20 13.42 -18.76
N SER A 83 -15.50 13.62 -18.55
CA SER A 83 -16.07 14.95 -18.41
C SER A 83 -15.59 15.57 -17.10
N LYS A 84 -14.77 16.61 -17.20
CA LYS A 84 -14.22 17.34 -16.06
C LYS A 84 -14.57 18.82 -16.16
N ASP A 85 -14.76 19.45 -15.01
CA ASP A 85 -14.85 20.90 -14.89
C ASP A 85 -13.49 21.57 -15.16
N MET A 86 -13.44 22.91 -15.07
CA MET A 86 -12.21 23.66 -15.35
C MET A 86 -11.08 23.27 -14.40
N PHE A 87 -11.36 23.12 -13.10
CA PHE A 87 -10.37 22.75 -12.10
C PHE A 87 -9.87 21.31 -12.26
N GLY A 88 -10.76 20.35 -12.51
CA GLY A 88 -10.39 18.97 -12.78
C GLY A 88 -9.53 18.82 -14.03
N LYS A 89 -9.77 19.62 -15.09
CA LYS A 89 -8.88 19.67 -16.26
C LYS A 89 -7.50 20.22 -15.90
N MET A 90 -7.44 21.27 -15.08
CA MET A 90 -6.19 21.86 -14.60
C MET A 90 -5.38 20.87 -13.76
N PHE A 91 -5.99 20.27 -12.73
CA PHE A 91 -5.34 19.26 -11.89
C PHE A 91 -4.94 18.03 -12.70
N GLY A 92 -5.78 17.57 -13.63
CA GLY A 92 -5.48 16.45 -14.51
C GLY A 92 -4.25 16.65 -15.40
N ALA A 93 -3.93 17.89 -15.77
CA ALA A 93 -2.75 18.26 -16.54
C ALA A 93 -1.52 18.55 -15.66
N MET A 94 -1.71 19.14 -14.47
CA MET A 94 -0.63 19.52 -13.56
C MET A 94 -0.09 18.36 -12.72
N LEU A 95 -0.96 17.45 -12.27
CA LEU A 95 -0.61 16.35 -11.39
C LEU A 95 -0.08 15.13 -12.17
N PRO A 96 0.81 14.33 -11.56
CA PRO A 96 1.40 13.18 -12.23
C PRO A 96 0.32 12.17 -12.67
N LYS A 97 0.58 11.52 -13.81
CA LYS A 97 -0.24 10.43 -14.33
C LYS A 97 0.35 9.09 -13.88
N GLY A 98 0.06 8.74 -12.63
CA GLY A 98 0.48 7.50 -12.00
C GLY A 98 1.88 7.55 -11.38
N ALA A 99 2.18 6.51 -10.61
CA ALA A 99 3.43 6.30 -9.87
C ALA A 99 4.71 6.54 -10.68
N SER A 100 4.71 6.18 -11.98
CA SER A 100 5.85 6.37 -12.88
C SER A 100 6.34 7.82 -13.01
N LYS A 101 5.45 8.79 -12.79
CA LYS A 101 5.71 10.23 -12.95
C LYS A 101 5.91 10.95 -11.63
N SER A 102 5.92 10.23 -10.51
CA SER A 102 6.29 10.81 -9.22
C SER A 102 7.74 11.30 -9.23
N LYS A 103 7.97 12.36 -8.46
CA LYS A 103 9.26 13.04 -8.32
C LYS A 103 9.78 12.87 -6.89
N LEU A 104 11.08 12.99 -6.70
CA LEU A 104 11.67 12.98 -5.36
C LEU A 104 11.20 14.16 -4.53
N SER A 105 10.97 13.92 -3.24
CA SER A 105 10.58 14.94 -2.27
C SER A 105 11.69 15.98 -2.04
N LYS A 106 12.95 15.58 -2.23
CA LYS A 106 14.14 16.40 -2.05
C LYS A 106 15.14 16.12 -3.16
N MET A 107 15.91 17.15 -3.53
CA MET A 107 16.97 17.06 -4.54
C MET A 107 16.48 16.61 -5.93
N ASP A 108 15.22 16.83 -6.29
CA ASP A 108 14.69 16.48 -7.62
C ASP A 108 15.39 17.24 -8.76
N MET A 109 15.80 18.49 -8.54
CA MET A 109 16.53 19.32 -9.50
C MET A 109 15.88 19.34 -10.90
N GLY A 110 14.54 19.47 -10.94
CA GLY A 110 13.77 19.49 -12.19
C GLY A 110 13.63 18.11 -12.86
N GLY A 111 13.72 17.03 -12.11
CA GLY A 111 13.60 15.64 -12.57
C GLY A 111 14.94 14.92 -12.70
N MET A 112 16.07 15.63 -12.64
CA MET A 112 17.41 15.02 -12.74
C MET A 112 17.71 14.09 -11.56
N GLY A 113 17.39 14.53 -10.34
CA GLY A 113 17.56 13.71 -9.13
C GLY A 113 16.68 12.47 -9.17
N THR A 114 15.42 12.61 -9.60
CA THR A 114 14.51 11.47 -9.79
C THR A 114 15.06 10.47 -10.81
N GLY A 115 15.58 10.95 -11.94
CA GLY A 115 16.21 10.10 -12.94
C GLY A 115 17.43 9.34 -12.40
N MET A 116 18.30 10.04 -11.66
CA MET A 116 19.47 9.44 -11.02
C MET A 116 19.08 8.37 -9.99
N MET A 117 18.10 8.66 -9.14
CA MET A 117 17.63 7.71 -8.14
C MET A 117 17.02 6.46 -8.79
N LYS A 118 16.15 6.62 -9.79
CA LYS A 118 15.58 5.49 -10.54
C LYS A 118 16.66 4.65 -11.22
N HIS A 119 17.69 5.28 -11.77
CA HIS A 119 18.84 4.57 -12.33
C HIS A 119 19.59 3.76 -11.27
N LEU A 120 19.84 4.35 -10.10
CA LEU A 120 20.50 3.66 -8.99
C LEU A 120 19.66 2.48 -8.47
N MET A 121 18.35 2.67 -8.31
CA MET A 121 17.41 1.61 -7.92
C MET A 121 17.50 0.44 -8.90
N LYS A 122 17.39 0.69 -10.20
CA LYS A 122 17.53 -0.34 -11.23
C LYS A 122 18.88 -1.05 -11.17
N LYS A 123 19.98 -0.32 -11.01
CA LYS A 123 21.33 -0.89 -10.88
C LYS A 123 21.48 -1.78 -9.65
N LYS A 124 20.74 -1.49 -8.58
CA LYS A 124 20.75 -2.23 -7.31
C LYS A 124 19.61 -3.26 -7.22
N ASN A 125 18.88 -3.50 -8.30
CA ASN A 125 17.72 -4.40 -8.34
C ASN A 125 16.65 -4.06 -7.29
N VAL A 126 16.46 -2.77 -7.01
CA VAL A 126 15.36 -2.30 -6.18
C VAL A 126 14.15 -2.08 -7.08
N ALA A 127 13.02 -2.67 -6.70
CA ALA A 127 11.76 -2.51 -7.40
C ALA A 127 11.34 -1.04 -7.48
N SER A 128 10.83 -0.64 -8.66
CA SER A 128 10.20 0.64 -8.92
C SER A 128 8.90 0.79 -8.15
N LEU A 129 8.37 2.02 -8.07
CA LEU A 129 7.12 2.26 -7.36
C LEU A 129 5.94 1.53 -8.00
N GLU A 130 5.91 1.37 -9.32
CA GLU A 130 4.90 0.55 -10.00
C GLU A 130 5.01 -0.92 -9.63
N GLU A 131 6.22 -1.49 -9.68
CA GLU A 131 6.45 -2.89 -9.27
C GLU A 131 6.10 -3.11 -7.79
N MET A 132 6.30 -2.10 -6.92
CA MET A 132 5.88 -2.15 -5.53
C MET A 132 4.36 -2.12 -5.36
N ILE A 133 3.62 -1.40 -6.22
CA ILE A 133 2.16 -1.40 -6.22
C ILE A 133 1.65 -2.77 -6.67
N ASP A 134 2.23 -3.34 -7.72
CA ASP A 134 1.85 -4.67 -8.23
C ASP A 134 2.14 -5.74 -7.17
N LEU A 135 3.32 -5.70 -6.54
CA LEU A 135 3.67 -6.59 -5.43
C LEU A 135 2.71 -6.43 -4.23
N ALA A 136 2.31 -5.20 -3.90
CA ALA A 136 1.35 -4.98 -2.83
C ALA A 136 -0.02 -5.62 -3.14
N ALA A 137 -0.43 -5.62 -4.42
CA ALA A 137 -1.63 -6.33 -4.87
C ALA A 137 -1.48 -7.85 -4.70
N GLU A 138 -0.34 -8.42 -5.10
CA GLU A 138 -0.05 -9.85 -4.93
C GLU A 138 -0.03 -10.27 -3.45
N LEU A 139 0.39 -9.36 -2.57
CA LEU A 139 0.47 -9.56 -1.12
C LEU A 139 -0.81 -9.16 -0.37
N GLU A 140 -1.91 -8.91 -1.08
CA GLU A 140 -3.23 -8.61 -0.50
C GLU A 140 -3.24 -7.38 0.43
N VAL A 141 -2.38 -6.38 0.16
CA VAL A 141 -2.46 -5.08 0.82
C VAL A 141 -3.78 -4.42 0.41
N LYS A 142 -4.55 -3.91 1.37
CA LYS A 142 -5.80 -3.23 1.05
C LYS A 142 -5.52 -1.76 0.72
N ILE A 143 -5.90 -1.31 -0.46
CA ILE A 143 -5.76 0.09 -0.87
C ILE A 143 -7.13 0.75 -0.92
N TYR A 144 -7.25 1.91 -0.27
CA TYR A 144 -8.44 2.77 -0.31
C TYR A 144 -8.07 4.15 -0.83
N ILE A 145 -8.98 4.76 -1.60
CA ILE A 145 -8.84 6.12 -2.09
C ILE A 145 -9.85 7.03 -1.39
N CYS A 146 -9.39 8.19 -0.94
CA CYS A 146 -10.25 9.24 -0.43
C CYS A 146 -11.13 9.82 -1.55
N GLU A 147 -12.41 9.46 -1.57
CA GLU A 147 -13.40 9.95 -2.55
C GLU A 147 -13.42 11.49 -2.60
N MET A 148 -13.43 12.15 -1.44
CA MET A 148 -13.38 13.62 -1.36
C MET A 148 -12.15 14.20 -2.07
N SER A 149 -10.98 13.55 -1.97
CA SER A 149 -9.78 14.02 -2.68
C SER A 149 -9.90 13.81 -4.19
N MET A 150 -10.49 12.69 -4.63
CA MET A 150 -10.76 12.45 -6.05
C MET A 150 -11.70 13.50 -6.62
N ASP A 151 -12.81 13.78 -5.92
CA ASP A 151 -13.81 14.76 -6.34
C ASP A 151 -13.23 16.16 -6.45
N LEU A 152 -12.46 16.59 -5.43
CA LEU A 152 -11.78 17.90 -5.43
C LEU A 152 -10.80 18.05 -6.60
N MET A 153 -10.13 16.97 -7.00
CA MET A 153 -9.19 16.97 -8.13
C MET A 153 -9.86 16.64 -9.47
N GLY A 154 -11.17 16.38 -9.48
CA GLY A 154 -11.95 16.01 -10.65
C GLY A 154 -11.54 14.68 -11.29
N PHE A 155 -11.04 13.71 -10.50
CA PHE A 155 -10.70 12.39 -10.99
C PHE A 155 -11.87 11.42 -10.86
N SER A 156 -12.14 10.65 -11.92
CA SER A 156 -13.12 9.55 -11.83
C SER A 156 -12.45 8.21 -11.52
N ARG A 157 -13.23 7.25 -11.00
CA ARG A 157 -12.74 5.89 -10.70
C ARG A 157 -12.18 5.17 -11.93
N SER A 158 -12.71 5.46 -13.12
CA SER A 158 -12.22 4.90 -14.39
C SER A 158 -10.78 5.32 -14.75
N GLU A 159 -10.26 6.35 -14.09
CA GLU A 159 -8.89 6.84 -14.27
C GLU A 159 -7.90 6.26 -13.26
N MET A 160 -8.37 5.47 -12.29
CA MET A 160 -7.53 4.80 -11.29
C MET A 160 -7.07 3.44 -11.78
N ILE A 161 -5.87 3.01 -11.37
CA ILE A 161 -5.30 1.70 -11.73
C ILE A 161 -6.26 0.55 -11.42
N ASP A 162 -6.11 -0.54 -12.17
CA ASP A 162 -6.83 -1.77 -11.90
C ASP A 162 -6.11 -2.49 -10.75
N TYR A 163 -6.60 -2.28 -9.52
CA TYR A 163 -6.06 -2.88 -8.30
C TYR A 163 -7.14 -3.75 -7.63
N PRO A 164 -6.81 -4.96 -7.12
CA PRO A 164 -7.77 -5.85 -6.49
C PRO A 164 -8.49 -5.16 -5.32
N ASP A 165 -9.83 -5.22 -5.33
CA ASP A 165 -10.68 -4.62 -4.29
C ASP A 165 -10.30 -3.19 -3.91
N LEU A 166 -9.84 -2.39 -4.89
CA LEU A 166 -9.55 -0.99 -4.68
C LEU A 166 -10.79 -0.34 -4.05
N GLY A 167 -10.61 0.26 -2.88
CA GLY A 167 -11.63 0.97 -2.11
C GLY A 167 -11.81 2.40 -2.58
#